data_AF-A0A1H6DVN4-F1
#
_entry.id   AF-A0A1H6DVN4-F1
#
_cell.length_a   1.000
_cell.length_b   1.000
_cell.length_c   1.000
_cell.angle_alpha   90.00
_cell.angle_beta   90.00
_cell.angle_gamma   90.00
#
_symmetry.space_group_name_H-M   'P 1'
#
loop_
_entity.id
_entity.type
_entity.pdbx_description
1 polymer ?
#
loop_
_entity_poly.entity_id
_entity_poly.type
_entity_poly.pdbx_seq_one_letter_code
_entity_poly.pdbx_strand_id
1 'polypeptide(L)'
;MSGFIAEASRSQTTLFPESLDDYIDADNPVRIVDVFVNELDLQSLGFGRTDHAQTGRPGYHPSTLLKLYIYGYLNRIQSSRRLERESRRNLELIWLIGMTCPRHLIQPASSNVVSC
;
A
#
# COMPACT_ATOMS: atom_id res chain seq x y z
N MET A 1 -4.34 -6.12 -46.16
CA MET A 1 -3.24 -6.13 -45.17
C MET A 1 -3.76 -5.45 -43.92
N SER A 2 -4.26 -6.23 -42.95
CA SER A 2 -4.75 -5.68 -41.68
C SER A 2 -3.57 -5.48 -40.74
N GLY A 3 -3.17 -4.23 -40.54
CA GLY A 3 -2.07 -3.84 -39.66
C GLY A 3 -2.55 -3.70 -38.21
N PHE A 4 -2.56 -4.80 -37.48
CA PHE A 4 -2.73 -4.78 -36.03
C PHE A 4 -1.42 -5.20 -35.36
N ILE A 5 -1.14 -4.59 -34.22
CA ILE A 5 -0.01 -4.97 -33.37
C ILE A 5 -0.36 -6.32 -32.74
N ALA A 6 0.54 -7.30 -32.84
CA ALA A 6 0.34 -8.61 -32.23
C ALA A 6 0.47 -8.52 -30.71
N GLU A 7 -0.52 -9.05 -29.99
CA GLU A 7 -0.48 -9.15 -28.53
C GLU A 7 0.49 -10.25 -28.08
N ALA A 8 1.14 -10.03 -26.93
CA ALA A 8 1.94 -11.07 -26.29
C ALA A 8 1.05 -12.21 -25.75
N SER A 9 1.59 -13.43 -25.72
CA SER A 9 0.88 -14.57 -25.14
C SER A 9 0.72 -14.42 -23.63
N ARG A 10 -0.47 -14.72 -23.10
CA ARG A 10 -0.74 -14.72 -21.64
C ARG A 10 0.08 -15.76 -20.87
N SER A 11 0.61 -16.78 -21.56
CA SER A 11 1.49 -17.81 -20.99
C SER A 11 2.98 -17.52 -21.21
N GLN A 12 3.31 -16.35 -21.78
CA GLN A 12 4.70 -15.96 -21.98
C GLN A 12 5.38 -15.71 -20.63
N THR A 13 6.43 -16.48 -20.36
CA THR A 13 7.27 -16.33 -19.17
C THR A 13 8.52 -15.55 -19.55
N THR A 14 8.87 -14.53 -18.77
CA THR A 14 10.15 -13.83 -18.89
C THR A 14 11.20 -14.48 -18.00
N LEU A 15 12.48 -14.37 -18.37
CA LEU A 15 13.59 -14.93 -17.58
C LEU A 15 13.75 -14.19 -16.24
N PHE A 16 13.51 -12.86 -16.25
CA PHE A 16 13.34 -12.04 -15.05
C PHE A 16 12.02 -11.28 -15.16
N PRO A 17 11.23 -11.18 -14.07
CA PRO A 17 10.05 -10.32 -14.05
C PRO A 17 10.48 -8.85 -14.14
N GLU A 18 9.66 -8.02 -14.79
CA GLU A 18 9.85 -6.56 -14.78
C GLU A 18 9.70 -6.03 -13.34
N SER A 19 10.39 -4.93 -13.03
CA SER A 19 10.30 -4.35 -11.70
C SER A 19 8.93 -3.72 -11.49
N LEU A 20 8.46 -3.64 -10.25
CA LEU A 20 7.22 -2.89 -9.96
C LEU A 20 7.33 -1.42 -10.39
N ASP A 21 8.54 -0.87 -10.41
CA ASP A 21 8.79 0.52 -10.76
C ASP A 21 8.57 0.78 -12.26
N ASP A 22 8.83 -0.22 -13.11
CA ASP A 22 8.62 -0.14 -14.56
C ASP A 22 7.12 -0.05 -14.93
N TYR A 23 6.25 -0.57 -14.06
CA TYR A 23 4.80 -0.56 -14.27
C TYR A 23 4.13 0.76 -13.86
N ILE A 24 4.85 1.66 -13.19
CA ILE A 24 4.27 2.92 -12.69
C ILE A 24 4.94 4.08 -13.38
N ASP A 25 4.13 4.89 -14.04
CA ASP A 25 4.59 6.12 -14.69
C ASP A 25 5.29 7.07 -13.70
N ALA A 26 6.31 7.79 -14.17
CA ALA A 26 7.07 8.74 -13.36
C ALA A 26 6.20 9.89 -12.82
N ASP A 27 5.14 10.26 -13.55
CA ASP A 27 4.19 11.31 -13.18
C ASP A 27 3.00 10.78 -12.37
N ASN A 28 3.00 9.49 -12.01
CA ASN A 28 1.91 8.91 -11.24
C ASN A 28 1.83 9.55 -9.82
N PRO A 29 0.66 10.04 -9.36
CA PRO A 29 0.52 10.72 -8.08
C PRO A 29 0.93 9.87 -6.88
N VAL A 30 0.92 8.54 -7.02
CA VAL A 30 1.32 7.59 -5.98
C VAL A 30 2.78 7.77 -5.58
N ARG A 31 3.65 8.22 -6.49
CA ARG A 31 5.06 8.53 -6.20
C ARG A 31 5.19 9.72 -5.26
N ILE A 32 4.35 10.75 -5.44
CA ILE A 32 4.31 11.91 -4.54
C ILE A 32 3.84 11.48 -3.15
N VAL A 33 2.84 10.59 -3.07
CA VAL A 33 2.37 10.06 -1.78
C VAL A 33 3.48 9.28 -1.06
N ASP A 34 4.27 8.49 -1.78
CA ASP A 34 5.38 7.74 -1.20
C ASP A 34 6.43 8.67 -0.60
N VAL A 35 6.96 9.60 -1.39
CA VAL A 35 7.96 10.59 -0.96
C VAL A 35 7.43 11.42 0.21
N PHE A 36 6.22 11.98 0.07
CA PHE A 36 5.59 12.80 1.11
C PHE A 36 5.52 12.07 2.44
N VAL A 37 5.02 10.83 2.47
CA VAL A 37 4.89 10.08 3.73
C VAL A 37 6.25 9.65 4.29
N ASN A 38 7.23 9.37 3.43
CA ASN A 38 8.58 9.00 3.88
C ASN A 38 9.33 10.19 4.51
N GLU A 39 9.03 11.43 4.11
CA GLU A 39 9.63 12.63 4.68
C GLU A 39 9.00 13.08 6.01
N LEU A 40 7.82 12.56 6.37
CA LEU A 40 7.15 12.90 7.62
C LEU A 40 7.82 12.25 8.84
N ASP A 41 8.16 13.08 9.83
CA ASP A 41 8.49 12.59 11.16
C ASP A 41 7.22 12.19 11.91
N LEU A 42 6.82 10.93 11.71
CA LEU A 42 5.64 10.34 12.36
C LEU A 42 5.76 10.32 13.89
N GLN A 43 6.97 10.27 14.46
CA GLN A 43 7.14 10.30 15.92
C GLN A 43 6.77 11.68 16.47
N SER A 44 7.29 12.75 15.86
CA SER A 44 6.95 14.13 16.24
C SER A 44 5.48 14.47 16.07
N LEU A 45 4.80 13.83 15.10
CA LEU A 45 3.38 13.99 14.82
C LEU A 45 2.47 13.21 15.79
N GLY A 46 3.06 12.49 16.76
CA GLY A 46 2.32 11.78 17.80
C GLY A 46 1.89 10.36 17.40
N PHE A 47 2.44 9.77 16.34
CA PHE A 47 2.23 8.35 16.04
C PHE A 47 3.05 7.48 17.01
N GLY A 48 2.58 7.30 18.24
CA GLY A 48 3.30 6.60 19.32
C GLY A 48 3.48 5.08 19.16
N ARG A 49 3.14 4.51 17.99
CA ARG A 49 3.31 3.08 17.65
C ARG A 49 4.20 2.89 16.42
N THR A 50 5.30 3.65 16.35
CA THR A 50 6.34 3.46 15.33
C THR A 50 7.18 2.20 15.58
N ASP A 51 7.31 1.80 16.84
CA ASP A 51 8.09 0.62 17.21
C ASP A 51 7.22 -0.64 17.27
N HIS A 52 7.79 -1.76 16.83
CA HIS A 52 7.12 -3.05 16.89
C HIS A 52 6.93 -3.52 18.34
N ALA A 53 5.79 -4.14 18.63
CA ALA A 53 5.57 -4.82 19.89
C ALA A 53 6.58 -5.98 20.04
N GLN A 54 7.17 -6.14 21.24
CA GLN A 54 8.18 -7.18 21.52
C GLN A 54 7.61 -8.62 21.43
N THR A 55 6.28 -8.78 21.43
CA THR A 55 5.62 -10.09 21.38
C THR A 55 4.37 -10.02 20.49
N GLY A 56 4.13 -11.06 19.69
CA GLY A 56 2.97 -11.20 18.81
C GLY A 56 3.29 -11.02 17.31
N ARG A 57 2.25 -10.89 16.47
CA ARG A 57 2.42 -10.60 15.05
C ARG A 57 2.89 -9.15 14.90
N PRO A 58 3.97 -8.87 14.15
CA PRO A 58 4.39 -7.49 13.92
C PRO A 58 3.24 -6.70 13.28
N GLY A 59 2.93 -5.56 13.88
CA GLY A 59 1.96 -4.61 13.34
C GLY A 59 2.47 -3.97 12.05
N TYR A 60 1.56 -3.42 11.25
CA TYR A 60 1.93 -2.60 10.09
C TYR A 60 2.61 -1.32 10.56
N HIS A 61 3.63 -0.88 9.82
CA HIS A 61 4.29 0.39 10.10
C HIS A 61 3.31 1.56 9.87
N PRO A 62 3.30 2.61 10.73
CA PRO A 62 2.36 3.72 10.60
C PRO A 62 2.48 4.45 9.25
N SER A 63 3.67 4.51 8.65
CA SER A 63 3.85 5.10 7.31
C SER A 63 3.07 4.33 6.24
N THR A 64 3.09 2.99 6.26
CA THR A 64 2.34 2.14 5.32
C THR A 64 0.83 2.35 5.47
N LEU A 65 0.34 2.45 6.71
CA LEU A 65 -1.07 2.71 6.98
C LEU A 65 -1.48 4.12 6.52
N LEU A 66 -0.62 5.12 6.71
CA LEU A 66 -0.86 6.48 6.25
C LEU A 66 -0.88 6.58 4.73
N LYS A 67 0.06 5.94 4.03
CA LYS A 67 0.06 5.82 2.56
C LYS A 67 -1.25 5.21 2.05
N LEU A 68 -1.69 4.11 2.66
CA LEU A 68 -2.95 3.45 2.32
C LEU A 68 -4.17 4.37 2.54
N TYR A 69 -4.18 5.14 3.62
CA TYR A 69 -5.25 6.09 3.94
C TYR A 69 -5.33 7.23 2.91
N ILE A 70 -4.18 7.84 2.59
CA ILE A 70 -4.09 8.91 1.58
C ILE A 70 -4.52 8.37 0.22
N TYR A 71 -4.04 7.19 -0.18
CA TYR A 71 -4.43 6.55 -1.42
C TYR A 71 -5.95 6.30 -1.50
N GLY A 72 -6.54 5.77 -0.42
CA GLY A 72 -7.99 5.56 -0.33
C GLY A 72 -8.78 6.85 -0.44
N TYR A 73 -8.30 7.94 0.17
CA TYR A 73 -8.92 9.26 0.07
C TYR A 73 -8.89 9.81 -1.37
N LEU A 74 -7.72 9.80 -2.01
CA LEU A 74 -7.53 10.27 -3.39
C LEU A 74 -8.41 9.50 -4.38
N ASN A 75 -8.50 8.18 -4.22
CA ASN A 75 -9.28 7.29 -5.08
C ASN A 75 -10.77 7.15 -4.67
N ARG A 76 -11.22 7.90 -3.65
CA ARG A 76 -12.59 7.84 -3.10
C ARG A 76 -13.02 6.43 -2.65
N ILE A 77 -12.08 5.63 -2.15
CA ILE A 77 -12.31 4.29 -1.63
C ILE A 77 -12.38 4.35 -0.09
N GLN A 78 -13.60 4.36 0.44
CA GLN A 78 -13.82 4.46 1.90
C GLN A 78 -13.94 3.11 2.61
N SER A 79 -14.20 2.02 1.88
CA SER A 79 -14.37 0.70 2.47
C SER A 79 -13.02 0.02 2.67
N SER A 80 -12.71 -0.35 3.91
CA SER A 80 -11.51 -1.14 4.26
C SER A 80 -11.45 -2.47 3.48
N ARG A 81 -12.58 -3.15 3.30
CA ARG A 81 -12.68 -4.36 2.47
C ARG A 81 -12.36 -4.11 1.01
N ARG A 82 -12.72 -2.92 0.48
CA ARG A 82 -12.41 -2.55 -0.90
C ARG A 82 -10.93 -2.21 -1.05
N LEU A 83 -10.34 -1.51 -0.07
CA LEU A 83 -8.89 -1.27 -0.02
C LEU A 83 -8.09 -2.58 0.05
N GLU A 84 -8.52 -3.55 0.87
CA GLU A 84 -7.87 -4.87 0.90
C GLU A 84 -7.92 -5.55 -0.47
N ARG A 85 -9.04 -5.46 -1.20
CA ARG A 85 -9.11 -6.01 -2.57
C ARG A 85 -8.21 -5.25 -3.54
N GLU A 86 -8.16 -3.92 -3.48
CA GLU A 86 -7.26 -3.14 -4.34
C GLU A 86 -5.79 -3.49 -4.08
N SER A 87 -5.42 -3.72 -2.82
CA SER A 87 -4.03 -4.05 -2.45
C SER A 87 -3.51 -5.37 -3.05
N ARG A 88 -4.38 -6.16 -3.68
CA ARG A 88 -4.03 -7.43 -4.34
C ARG A 88 -4.04 -7.37 -5.87
N ARG A 89 -4.63 -6.33 -6.45
CA ARG A 89 -4.89 -6.28 -7.90
C ARG A 89 -4.41 -5.00 -8.57
N ASN A 90 -4.33 -3.90 -7.82
CA ASN A 90 -3.93 -2.62 -8.35
C ASN A 90 -2.43 -2.46 -8.14
N LEU A 91 -1.68 -2.39 -9.25
CA LEU A 91 -0.22 -2.26 -9.23
C LEU A 91 0.24 -0.99 -8.51
N GLU A 92 -0.50 0.12 -8.65
CA GLU A 92 -0.22 1.37 -7.94
C GLU A 92 -0.19 1.16 -6.43
N LEU A 93 -1.23 0.51 -5.91
CA LEU A 93 -1.35 0.28 -4.49
C LEU A 93 -0.34 -0.78 -4.01
N ILE A 94 -0.09 -1.81 -4.81
CA ILE A 94 0.91 -2.84 -4.52
C ILE A 94 2.32 -2.22 -4.41
N TRP A 95 2.67 -1.32 -5.34
CA TRP A 95 3.94 -0.59 -5.31
C TRP A 95 4.02 0.31 -4.08
N LEU A 96 2.97 1.11 -3.80
CA LEU A 96 2.96 2.08 -2.69
C LEU A 96 3.16 1.44 -1.31
N ILE A 97 2.62 0.25 -1.11
CA ILE A 97 2.70 -0.48 0.16
C ILE A 97 3.80 -1.56 0.17
N GLY A 98 4.60 -1.66 -0.90
CA GLY A 98 5.69 -2.63 -1.02
C GLY A 98 5.23 -4.09 -0.92
N MET A 99 4.15 -4.44 -1.62
CA MET A 99 3.50 -5.76 -1.60
C MET A 99 2.98 -6.21 -0.22
N THR A 100 2.91 -5.32 0.78
CA THR A 100 2.29 -5.66 2.07
C THR A 100 0.77 -5.58 1.96
N CYS A 101 0.07 -6.72 1.91
CA CYS A 101 -1.40 -6.73 1.84
C CYS A 101 -1.98 -6.59 3.27
N PRO A 102 -2.58 -5.44 3.64
CA PRO A 102 -3.19 -5.30 4.94
C PRO A 102 -4.47 -6.14 4.98
N ARG A 103 -4.41 -7.27 5.69
CA ARG A 103 -5.58 -8.11 5.95
C ARG A 103 -6.63 -7.29 6.71
N HIS A 104 -7.92 -7.54 6.46
CA HIS A 104 -9.14 -6.94 7.04
C HIS A 104 -9.24 -6.78 8.58
N LEU A 105 -8.18 -6.97 9.35
CA LEU A 105 -8.06 -6.51 10.73
C LEU A 105 -7.13 -5.31 10.77
N ILE A 106 -7.59 -4.16 10.28
CA ILE A 106 -7.16 -2.86 10.81
C ILE A 106 -7.92 -2.71 12.14
N GLN A 107 -7.59 -3.54 13.13
CA GLN A 107 -8.01 -3.27 14.50
C GLN A 107 -6.97 -2.32 15.09
N PRO A 108 -7.36 -1.17 15.66
CA PRO A 108 -6.49 -0.54 16.64
C PRO A 108 -6.25 -1.61 17.71
N ALA A 109 -5.01 -2.03 17.89
CA ALA A 109 -4.67 -2.91 19.01
C ALA A 109 -5.26 -2.27 20.26
N SER A 110 -6.24 -2.96 20.84
CA SER A 110 -7.06 -2.53 21.96
C SER A 110 -6.18 -1.87 23.00
N SER A 111 -6.32 -0.55 23.13
CA SER A 111 -5.97 0.12 24.36
C SER A 111 -6.80 -0.53 25.45
N ASN A 112 -6.15 -0.83 26.57
CA ASN A 112 -6.81 -0.90 27.86
C ASN A 112 -7.84 0.23 27.95
N VAL A 113 -9.11 -0.16 27.91
CA VAL A 113 -10.19 0.66 28.42
C VAL A 113 -9.95 0.72 29.92
N VAL A 114 -9.43 1.85 30.37
CA VAL A 114 -9.64 2.33 31.72
C VAL A 114 -11.15 2.38 31.95
N SER A 115 -11.56 1.82 33.08
CA SER A 115 -12.91 1.84 33.64
C SER A 115 -13.69 3.13 33.39
N CYS A 116 -14.93 2.97 32.91
CA CYS A 116 -16.17 3.41 33.55
C CYS A 116 -17.34 2.62 32.95
#